data_AF-A0A3C0IAT4-F1
#
_entry.id   AF-A0A3C0IAT4-F1
#
_cell.length_a   1.000
_cell.length_b   1.000
_cell.length_c   1.000
_cell.angle_alpha   90.00
_cell.angle_beta   90.00
_cell.angle_gamma   90.00
#
_symmetry.space_group_name_H-M   'P 1'
#
loop_
_entity.id
_entity.type
_entity.pdbx_description
1 polymer ?
#
loop_
_entity_poly.entity_id
_entity_poly.type
_entity_poly.pdbx_seq_one_letter_code
_entity_poly.pdbx_strand_id
1 'polypeptide(L)'
;IEIARDYDMSVERFYFSVLRSYQEMHENYFDEIESAAIQCRRQFFGQQSLITPGDIELILSDKLGYQIDNQTMQQFESLKSLRSVFVPGQVPRLLLNPTLNEGQRSFALARELGYAWMQITDRANTFAWIKLESFEQLLNNFKASYFASALLIPRDPLVAQMQQFFQLTKWNEQAFLAIMQQYGASPEMFLYRLTNIAPRFLGMPNLFFLRFHHQRGTSRFLLNKELHLAGLHNPHSSMVKDNYCRRWVAIHALQDLEKLQAQVGAATQPMLCKVQRSQYFDSQNEYFCISLAGGIYPTPRTNRSVTIGLLMNDSFRKSVKFWDDPAISVKQVGVACERCAAENCQERVAEPVVLLEKQKSQQMQDALSRLTQTEQPG
;
A
#
# COMPACT_ATOMS: atom_id res chain seq x y z
N ILE A 1 17.05 2.18 20.50
CA ILE A 1 17.87 1.04 19.98
C ILE A 1 17.93 -0.09 21.00
N GLU A 2 18.10 0.18 22.29
CA GLU A 2 18.02 -0.84 23.36
C GLU A 2 16.71 -1.65 23.31
N ILE A 3 15.56 -0.98 23.19
CA ILE A 3 14.24 -1.64 23.06
C ILE A 3 14.16 -2.60 21.85
N ALA A 4 14.89 -2.39 20.76
CA ALA A 4 14.87 -3.32 19.62
C ALA A 4 15.70 -4.59 19.88
N ARG A 5 16.78 -4.46 20.66
CA ARG A 5 17.66 -5.58 21.03
C ARG A 5 16.99 -6.53 22.03
N ASP A 6 16.15 -6.00 22.92
CA ASP A 6 15.46 -6.79 23.94
C ASP A 6 14.30 -7.63 23.36
N TYR A 7 13.81 -7.32 22.15
CA TYR A 7 12.63 -7.94 21.53
C TYR A 7 12.92 -8.75 20.25
N ASP A 8 14.19 -9.09 19.98
CA ASP A 8 14.62 -9.84 18.78
C ASP A 8 14.10 -9.20 17.47
N MET A 9 13.95 -7.86 17.47
CA MET A 9 13.48 -7.06 16.35
C MET A 9 14.67 -6.42 15.65
N SER A 10 14.75 -6.55 14.31
CA SER A 10 15.75 -5.79 13.56
C SER A 10 15.46 -4.29 13.64
N VAL A 11 16.52 -3.47 13.63
CA VAL A 11 16.42 -2.00 13.75
C VAL A 11 15.55 -1.41 12.65
N GLU A 12 15.58 -1.98 11.45
CA GLU A 12 14.75 -1.56 10.32
C GLU A 12 13.26 -1.78 10.62
N ARG A 13 12.90 -2.92 11.23
CA ARG A 13 11.50 -3.21 11.61
C ARG A 13 11.00 -2.19 12.62
N PHE A 14 11.83 -1.82 13.59
CA PHE A 14 11.49 -0.77 14.55
C PHE A 14 11.23 0.56 13.83
N TYR A 15 12.11 0.98 12.93
CA TYR A 15 11.92 2.22 12.17
C TYR A 15 10.65 2.23 11.32
N PHE A 16 10.29 1.13 10.66
CA PHE A 16 9.02 1.03 9.93
C PHE A 16 7.80 1.10 10.85
N SER A 17 7.85 0.51 12.04
CA SER A 17 6.78 0.66 13.04
C SER A 17 6.63 2.10 13.49
N VAL A 18 7.74 2.79 13.79
CA VAL A 18 7.70 4.22 14.17
C VAL A 18 7.15 5.08 13.04
N LEU A 19 7.55 4.83 11.79
CA LEU A 19 6.99 5.55 10.64
C LEU A 19 5.48 5.35 10.52
N ARG A 20 4.97 4.12 10.69
CA ARG A 20 3.53 3.87 10.65
C ARG A 20 2.79 4.63 11.75
N SER A 21 3.30 4.60 12.98
CA SER A 21 2.71 5.37 14.09
C SER A 21 2.73 6.88 13.82
N TYR A 22 3.79 7.40 13.19
CA TYR A 22 3.85 8.79 12.72
C TYR A 22 2.76 9.07 11.67
N GLN A 23 2.61 8.19 10.68
CA GLN A 23 1.54 8.32 9.68
C GLN A 23 0.16 8.28 10.32
N GLU A 24 -0.11 7.34 11.23
CA GLU A 24 -1.38 7.21 11.96
C GLU A 24 -1.73 8.48 12.74
N MET A 25 -0.78 9.03 13.49
CA MET A 25 -0.95 10.25 14.30
C MET A 25 -1.39 11.46 13.46
N HIS A 26 -0.97 11.50 12.19
CA HIS A 26 -1.29 12.58 11.26
C HIS A 26 -2.45 12.24 10.32
N GLU A 27 -3.17 11.12 10.54
CA GLU A 27 -4.19 10.57 9.62
C GLU A 27 -3.63 10.39 8.19
N ASN A 28 -2.32 10.15 8.11
CA ASN A 28 -1.52 10.03 6.91
C ASN A 28 -1.68 11.22 5.94
N TYR A 29 -1.88 12.44 6.48
CA TYR A 29 -1.98 13.66 5.71
C TYR A 29 -1.10 14.78 6.28
N PHE A 30 -0.32 15.42 5.41
CA PHE A 30 0.76 16.35 5.78
C PHE A 30 0.63 17.66 4.99
N ASP A 31 -0.03 18.65 5.58
CA ASP A 31 -0.37 19.95 4.97
C ASP A 31 0.84 20.68 4.36
N GLU A 32 2.01 20.61 5.02
CA GLU A 32 3.25 21.22 4.54
C GLU A 32 3.73 20.59 3.22
N ILE A 33 3.63 19.27 3.09
CA ILE A 33 4.07 18.55 1.89
C ILE A 33 3.06 18.76 0.74
N GLU A 34 1.76 18.78 1.04
CA GLU A 34 0.72 19.16 0.08
C GLU A 34 0.95 20.57 -0.46
N SER A 35 1.25 21.52 0.43
CA SER A 35 1.55 22.91 0.07
C SER A 35 2.81 22.99 -0.80
N ALA A 36 3.86 22.24 -0.45
CA ALA A 36 5.08 22.17 -1.26
C ALA A 36 4.80 21.61 -2.66
N ALA A 37 4.01 20.53 -2.78
CA ALA A 37 3.63 19.96 -4.06
C ALA A 37 2.79 20.93 -4.92
N ILE A 38 1.86 21.67 -4.30
CA ILE A 38 1.06 22.71 -4.97
C ILE A 38 1.95 23.85 -5.47
N GLN A 39 2.88 24.33 -4.64
CA GLN A 39 3.82 25.39 -5.03
C GLN A 39 4.73 24.96 -6.18
N CYS A 40 5.29 23.74 -6.11
CA CYS A 40 6.07 23.16 -7.18
C CYS A 40 5.26 23.04 -8.48
N ARG A 41 4.01 22.56 -8.38
CA ARG A 41 3.09 22.46 -9.53
C ARG A 41 2.85 23.81 -10.18
N ARG A 42 2.57 24.84 -9.38
CA ARG A 42 2.37 26.22 -9.87
C ARG A 42 3.62 26.79 -10.54
N GLN A 43 4.79 26.55 -9.95
CA GLN A 43 6.07 27.09 -10.43
C GLN A 43 6.50 26.48 -11.78
N PHE A 44 6.34 25.16 -11.95
CA PHE A 44 6.93 24.46 -13.10
C PHE A 44 5.93 23.89 -14.10
N PHE A 45 4.69 23.60 -13.69
CA PHE A 45 3.72 22.87 -14.51
C PHE A 45 2.43 23.68 -14.79
N GLY A 46 2.24 24.82 -14.12
CA GLY A 46 1.09 25.69 -14.30
C GLY A 46 -0.25 24.96 -14.07
N GLN A 47 -1.09 24.93 -15.10
CA GLN A 47 -2.43 24.31 -15.09
C GLN A 47 -2.49 22.97 -15.83
N GLN A 48 -1.34 22.34 -16.14
CA GLN A 48 -1.32 21.01 -16.75
C GLN A 48 -2.15 20.04 -15.89
N SER A 49 -3.01 19.23 -16.52
CA SER A 49 -3.82 18.20 -15.84
C SER A 49 -3.00 16.94 -15.57
N LEU A 50 -2.20 16.52 -16.55
CA LEU A 50 -1.29 15.38 -16.49
C LEU A 50 0.16 15.89 -16.55
N ILE A 51 1.01 15.32 -15.68
CA ILE A 51 2.46 15.55 -15.69
C ILE A 51 3.12 14.28 -16.21
N THR A 52 3.82 14.38 -17.34
CA THR A 52 4.52 13.26 -17.97
C THR A 52 5.94 13.09 -17.38
N PRO A 53 6.60 11.94 -17.58
CA PRO A 53 8.00 11.80 -17.20
C PRO A 53 8.90 12.86 -17.86
N GLY A 54 8.64 13.20 -19.13
CA GLY A 54 9.42 14.17 -19.88
C GLY A 54 9.36 15.57 -19.29
N ASP A 55 8.19 16.00 -18.79
CA ASP A 55 8.03 17.30 -18.13
C ASP A 55 8.95 17.40 -16.89
N ILE A 56 9.01 16.34 -16.08
CA ILE A 56 9.81 16.31 -14.86
C ILE A 56 11.31 16.21 -15.19
N GLU A 57 11.68 15.42 -16.20
CA GLU A 57 13.06 15.31 -16.68
C GLU A 57 13.62 16.66 -17.13
N LEU A 58 12.85 17.43 -17.90
CA LEU A 58 13.24 18.78 -18.33
C LEU A 58 13.50 19.70 -17.14
N ILE A 59 12.69 19.64 -16.08
CA ILE A 59 12.89 20.46 -14.88
C ILE A 59 14.15 20.01 -14.14
N LEU A 60 14.31 18.70 -13.92
CA LEU A 60 15.48 18.15 -13.24
C LEU A 60 16.77 18.52 -13.98
N SER A 61 16.80 18.39 -15.30
CA SER A 61 17.97 18.72 -16.11
C SER A 61 18.19 20.22 -16.28
N ASP A 62 17.23 20.95 -16.84
CA ASP A 62 17.44 22.34 -17.28
C ASP A 62 17.41 23.35 -16.12
N LYS A 63 16.70 23.04 -15.04
CA LYS A 63 16.52 23.96 -13.90
C LYS A 63 17.33 23.55 -12.68
N LEU A 64 17.55 22.26 -12.49
CA LEU A 64 18.20 21.72 -11.28
C LEU A 64 19.56 21.07 -11.57
N GLY A 65 20.00 21.03 -12.83
CA GLY A 65 21.34 20.59 -13.22
C GLY A 65 21.57 19.08 -13.09
N TYR A 66 20.51 18.27 -13.10
CA TYR A 66 20.62 16.82 -13.02
C TYR A 66 20.98 16.21 -14.38
N GLN A 67 21.83 15.19 -14.36
CA GLN A 67 21.98 14.27 -15.49
C GLN A 67 21.06 13.06 -15.29
N ILE A 68 20.11 12.88 -16.21
CA ILE A 68 19.24 11.69 -16.22
C ILE A 68 19.91 10.61 -17.08
N ASP A 69 20.13 9.43 -16.50
CA ASP A 69 20.86 8.33 -17.12
C ASP A 69 20.00 7.06 -17.15
N ASN A 70 19.70 6.57 -18.36
CA ASN A 70 18.86 5.38 -18.56
C ASN A 70 19.66 4.13 -18.91
N GLN A 71 21.00 4.20 -18.91
CA GLN A 71 21.89 3.17 -19.47
C GLN A 71 22.79 2.54 -18.41
N THR A 72 23.41 3.33 -17.53
CA THR A 72 24.46 2.86 -16.61
C THR A 72 23.98 1.71 -15.72
N MET A 73 22.74 1.74 -15.23
CA MET A 73 22.19 0.66 -14.40
C MET A 73 22.13 -0.69 -15.11
N GLN A 74 21.98 -0.72 -16.45
CA GLN A 74 21.92 -1.98 -17.20
C GLN A 74 23.22 -2.76 -17.18
N GLN A 75 24.35 -2.10 -16.90
CA GLN A 75 25.68 -2.72 -16.82
C GLN A 75 25.84 -3.59 -15.57
N PHE A 76 24.96 -3.45 -14.58
CA PHE A 76 25.04 -4.16 -13.30
C PHE A 76 23.84 -5.07 -13.09
N GLU A 77 24.03 -6.38 -13.28
CA GLU A 77 22.98 -7.40 -13.09
C GLU A 77 22.30 -7.28 -11.72
N SER A 78 23.08 -7.02 -10.67
CA SER A 78 22.61 -6.87 -9.29
C SER A 78 21.66 -5.69 -9.08
N LEU A 79 21.68 -4.68 -9.97
CA LEU A 79 20.86 -3.48 -9.88
C LEU A 79 19.57 -3.57 -10.70
N LYS A 80 19.36 -4.64 -11.49
CA LYS A 80 18.17 -4.80 -12.36
C LYS A 80 16.84 -4.74 -11.60
N SER A 81 16.83 -5.06 -10.32
CA SER A 81 15.62 -5.00 -9.47
C SER A 81 15.29 -3.57 -8.98
N LEU A 82 16.24 -2.65 -9.04
CA LEU A 82 16.06 -1.27 -8.61
C LEU A 82 15.32 -0.46 -9.67
N ARG A 83 14.50 0.49 -9.21
CA ARG A 83 13.82 1.44 -10.10
C ARG A 83 14.71 2.63 -10.45
N SER A 84 15.41 3.17 -9.45
CA SER A 84 16.33 4.28 -9.64
C SER A 84 17.45 4.30 -8.60
N VAL A 85 18.55 4.96 -8.96
CA VAL A 85 19.72 5.23 -8.13
C VAL A 85 20.11 6.70 -8.29
N PHE A 86 20.16 7.42 -7.18
CA PHE A 86 20.73 8.77 -7.10
C PHE A 86 22.23 8.68 -6.87
N VAL A 87 23.01 9.38 -7.67
CA VAL A 87 24.47 9.49 -7.54
C VAL A 87 24.82 10.93 -7.23
N PRO A 88 25.29 11.25 -6.00
CA PRO A 88 25.68 12.60 -5.64
C PRO A 88 26.95 13.04 -6.40
N GLY A 89 27.11 14.35 -6.57
CA GLY A 89 28.27 14.95 -7.23
C GLY A 89 28.02 16.43 -7.51
N GLN A 90 29.02 17.10 -8.11
CA GLN A 90 28.85 18.48 -8.58
C GLN A 90 27.71 18.59 -9.61
N VAL A 91 27.59 17.57 -10.47
CA VAL A 91 26.43 17.34 -11.33
C VAL A 91 25.72 16.10 -10.80
N PRO A 92 24.61 16.23 -10.04
CA PRO A 92 23.89 15.08 -9.52
C PRO A 92 23.34 14.24 -10.67
N ARG A 93 23.40 12.91 -10.54
CA ARG A 93 22.85 12.00 -11.56
C ARG A 93 21.73 11.17 -10.99
N LEU A 94 20.65 11.03 -11.76
CA LEU A 94 19.58 10.08 -11.49
C LEU A 94 19.63 8.98 -12.52
N LEU A 95 20.07 7.80 -12.09
CA LEU A 95 20.05 6.60 -12.91
C LEU A 95 18.65 5.98 -12.82
N LEU A 96 18.01 5.76 -13.96
CA LEU A 96 16.69 5.15 -14.07
C LEU A 96 16.80 3.79 -14.72
N ASN A 97 16.00 2.84 -14.23
CA ASN A 97 15.87 1.56 -14.89
C ASN A 97 15.06 1.73 -16.19
N PRO A 98 15.58 1.36 -17.36
CA PRO A 98 14.90 1.59 -18.64
C PRO A 98 13.69 0.68 -18.87
N THR A 99 13.47 -0.32 -18.00
CA THR A 99 12.30 -1.22 -18.06
C THR A 99 11.11 -0.71 -17.25
N LEU A 100 11.21 0.48 -16.64
CA LEU A 100 10.09 1.10 -15.95
C LEU A 100 9.01 1.49 -16.95
N ASN A 101 7.76 1.23 -16.58
CA ASN A 101 6.64 1.83 -17.29
C ASN A 101 6.52 3.33 -16.99
N GLU A 102 5.68 4.02 -17.76
CA GLU A 102 5.52 5.47 -17.68
C GLU A 102 5.20 5.97 -16.26
N GLY A 103 4.19 5.39 -15.60
CA GLY A 103 3.82 5.79 -14.25
C GLY A 103 4.92 5.55 -13.20
N GLN A 104 5.69 4.45 -13.34
CA GLN A 104 6.85 4.20 -12.48
C GLN A 104 7.97 5.21 -12.73
N ARG A 105 8.21 5.59 -13.99
CA ARG A 105 9.19 6.60 -14.37
C ARG A 105 8.79 7.97 -13.82
N SER A 106 7.53 8.39 -14.02
CA SER A 106 6.97 9.62 -13.44
C SER A 106 7.16 9.65 -11.94
N PHE A 107 6.86 8.57 -11.23
CA PHE A 107 7.04 8.51 -9.78
C PHE A 107 8.50 8.62 -9.34
N ALA A 108 9.42 7.92 -10.01
CA ALA A 108 10.84 7.98 -9.69
C ALA A 108 11.41 9.39 -9.85
N LEU A 109 11.05 10.07 -10.93
CA LEU A 109 11.43 11.45 -11.23
C LEU A 109 10.77 12.45 -10.28
N ALA A 110 9.46 12.34 -10.07
CA ALA A 110 8.72 13.23 -9.16
C ALA A 110 9.23 13.14 -7.73
N ARG A 111 9.66 11.95 -7.29
CA ARG A 111 10.29 11.77 -5.99
C ARG A 111 11.64 12.47 -5.93
N GLU A 112 12.44 12.39 -6.99
CA GLU A 112 13.72 13.12 -7.07
C GLU A 112 13.49 14.64 -7.03
N LEU A 113 12.53 15.14 -7.81
CA LEU A 113 12.12 16.53 -7.76
C LEU A 113 11.65 16.93 -6.36
N GLY A 114 10.96 16.05 -5.65
CA GLY A 114 10.55 16.28 -4.25
C GLY A 114 11.73 16.43 -3.30
N TYR A 115 12.76 15.59 -3.43
CA TYR A 115 13.98 15.76 -2.64
C TYR A 115 14.65 17.11 -2.90
N ALA A 116 14.77 17.51 -4.17
CA ALA A 116 15.38 18.77 -4.55
C ALA A 116 14.55 19.99 -4.08
N TRP A 117 13.23 19.96 -4.34
CA TRP A 117 12.31 21.05 -4.02
C TRP A 117 12.20 21.30 -2.51
N MET A 118 12.08 20.23 -1.71
CA MET A 118 11.99 20.31 -0.25
C MET A 118 13.36 20.40 0.43
N GLN A 119 14.45 20.49 -0.35
CA GLN A 119 15.84 20.60 0.12
C GLN A 119 16.24 19.48 1.11
N ILE A 120 15.77 18.26 0.85
CA ILE A 120 16.04 17.10 1.70
C ILE A 120 17.37 16.48 1.28
N THR A 121 18.37 16.58 2.16
CA THR A 121 19.74 16.09 1.91
C THR A 121 20.07 14.78 2.62
N ASP A 122 19.52 14.53 3.81
CA ASP A 122 19.68 13.24 4.52
C ASP A 122 18.74 12.18 3.94
N ARG A 123 19.25 11.39 2.99
CA ARG A 123 18.46 10.42 2.22
C ARG A 123 19.29 9.22 1.79
N ALA A 124 18.60 8.11 1.54
CA ALA A 124 19.20 6.98 0.86
C ALA A 124 19.37 7.26 -0.65
N ASN A 125 20.49 6.78 -1.21
CA ASN A 125 20.80 6.93 -2.63
C ASN A 125 20.00 5.97 -3.55
N THR A 126 19.28 5.00 -3.01
CA THR A 126 18.59 3.96 -3.83
C THR A 126 17.09 3.91 -3.51
N PHE A 127 16.28 3.48 -4.48
CA PHE A 127 14.84 3.28 -4.26
C PHE A 127 14.54 2.09 -3.33
N ALA A 128 15.31 1.00 -3.44
CA ALA A 128 15.17 -0.15 -2.55
C ALA A 128 16.08 0.03 -1.34
N TRP A 129 15.56 -0.34 -0.16
CA TRP A 129 16.14 -0.16 1.16
C TRP A 129 17.37 -1.04 1.43
N ILE A 130 18.38 -1.01 0.56
CA ILE A 130 19.57 -1.88 0.65
C ILE A 130 20.37 -1.58 1.92
N LYS A 131 20.42 -0.33 2.35
CA LYS A 131 21.08 0.09 3.59
C LYS A 131 20.35 1.32 4.14
N LEU A 132 19.54 1.13 5.18
CA LEU A 132 18.92 2.21 5.91
C LEU A 132 19.82 2.53 7.11
N GLU A 133 20.37 3.74 7.15
CA GLU A 133 21.35 4.11 8.20
C GLU A 133 20.69 4.83 9.39
N SER A 134 19.54 5.47 9.17
CA SER A 134 18.81 6.22 10.20
C SER A 134 17.29 6.19 9.99
N PHE A 135 16.53 6.56 11.02
CA PHE A 135 15.09 6.80 10.90
C PHE A 135 14.80 8.01 10.02
N GLU A 136 15.66 9.04 10.08
CA GLU A 136 15.56 10.27 9.32
C GLU A 136 15.57 9.99 7.82
N GLN A 137 16.45 9.09 7.34
CA GLN A 137 16.45 8.66 5.94
C GLN A 137 15.14 7.96 5.53
N LEU A 138 14.56 7.15 6.43
CA LEU A 138 13.27 6.50 6.19
C LEU A 138 12.14 7.54 6.10
N LEU A 139 12.10 8.47 7.04
CA LEU A 139 11.13 9.55 7.10
C LEU A 139 11.24 10.48 5.89
N ASN A 140 12.46 10.85 5.50
CA ASN A 140 12.73 11.70 4.35
C ASN A 140 12.35 11.02 3.02
N ASN A 141 12.60 9.70 2.89
CA ASN A 141 12.10 8.96 1.74
C ASN A 141 10.56 8.88 1.72
N PHE A 142 9.92 8.75 2.89
CA PHE A 142 8.48 8.86 2.99
C PHE A 142 7.98 10.24 2.53
N LYS A 143 8.56 11.34 3.03
CA LYS A 143 8.20 12.72 2.65
C LYS A 143 8.33 12.95 1.15
N ALA A 144 9.46 12.57 0.54
CA ALA A 144 9.67 12.69 -0.91
C ALA A 144 8.67 11.84 -1.72
N SER A 145 8.33 10.64 -1.23
CA SER A 145 7.32 9.77 -1.86
C SER A 145 5.90 10.32 -1.75
N TYR A 146 5.57 10.95 -0.61
CA TYR A 146 4.31 11.68 -0.41
C TYR A 146 4.23 12.85 -1.38
N PHE A 147 5.27 13.69 -1.43
CA PHE A 147 5.37 14.81 -2.37
C PHE A 147 5.15 14.36 -3.82
N ALA A 148 5.83 13.29 -4.25
CA ALA A 148 5.66 12.75 -5.60
C ALA A 148 4.19 12.39 -5.90
N SER A 149 3.52 11.76 -4.93
CA SER A 149 2.11 11.37 -5.06
C SER A 149 1.19 12.59 -5.12
N ALA A 150 1.42 13.60 -4.27
CA ALA A 150 0.64 14.84 -4.24
C ALA A 150 0.89 15.71 -5.49
N LEU A 151 2.11 15.73 -6.00
CA LEU A 151 2.47 16.42 -7.23
C LEU A 151 1.77 15.79 -8.43
N LEU A 152 1.81 14.46 -8.56
CA LEU A 152 1.24 13.74 -9.71
C LEU A 152 -0.28 13.63 -9.64
N ILE A 153 -0.85 13.50 -8.44
CA ILE A 153 -2.28 13.30 -8.20
C ILE A 153 -2.80 14.40 -7.23
N PRO A 154 -3.16 15.58 -7.77
CA PRO A 154 -3.60 16.72 -6.97
C PRO A 154 -4.86 16.39 -6.15
N ARG A 155 -4.89 16.87 -4.90
CA ARG A 155 -5.95 16.59 -3.94
C ARG A 155 -7.34 16.98 -4.45
N ASP A 156 -7.54 18.25 -4.81
CA ASP A 156 -8.90 18.79 -5.05
C ASP A 156 -9.60 18.11 -6.25
N PRO A 157 -8.95 17.96 -7.42
CA PRO A 157 -9.54 17.21 -8.53
C PRO A 157 -9.85 15.76 -8.16
N LEU A 158 -8.94 15.08 -7.43
CA LEU A 158 -9.15 13.69 -7.04
C LEU A 158 -10.34 13.56 -6.08
N VAL A 159 -10.45 14.44 -5.09
CA VAL A 159 -11.58 14.45 -4.14
C VAL A 159 -12.89 14.62 -4.89
N ALA A 160 -12.98 15.59 -5.80
CA ALA A 160 -14.19 15.82 -6.60
C ALA A 160 -14.57 14.59 -7.45
N GLN A 161 -13.59 13.95 -8.10
CA GLN A 161 -13.81 12.74 -8.90
C GLN A 161 -14.26 11.55 -8.05
N MET A 162 -13.64 11.34 -6.88
CA MET A 162 -14.03 10.27 -5.97
C MET A 162 -15.43 10.49 -5.40
N GLN A 163 -15.80 11.73 -5.06
CA GLN A 163 -17.15 12.08 -4.63
C GLN A 163 -18.19 11.79 -5.71
N GLN A 164 -17.90 12.14 -6.97
CA GLN A 164 -18.76 11.81 -8.12
C GLN A 164 -18.87 10.29 -8.33
N PHE A 165 -17.75 9.58 -8.28
CA PHE A 165 -17.71 8.12 -8.40
C PHE A 165 -18.56 7.45 -7.33
N PHE A 166 -18.49 7.92 -6.08
CA PHE A 166 -19.29 7.40 -4.97
C PHE A 166 -20.80 7.66 -5.12
N GLN A 167 -21.24 8.55 -6.01
CA GLN A 167 -22.67 8.74 -6.32
C GLN A 167 -23.21 7.74 -7.35
N LEU A 168 -22.36 6.92 -7.97
CA LEU A 168 -22.85 5.85 -8.86
C LEU A 168 -23.67 4.84 -8.06
N THR A 169 -24.80 4.39 -8.62
CA THR A 169 -25.70 3.43 -7.94
C THR A 169 -25.25 1.97 -8.11
N LYS A 170 -24.26 1.72 -8.98
CA LYS A 170 -23.67 0.41 -9.23
C LYS A 170 -22.16 0.52 -9.30
N TRP A 171 -21.46 -0.54 -8.88
CA TRP A 171 -20.02 -0.61 -9.00
C TRP A 171 -19.63 -0.58 -10.48
N ASN A 172 -18.73 0.33 -10.84
CA ASN A 172 -18.19 0.43 -12.19
C ASN A 172 -16.66 0.41 -12.15
N GLU A 173 -16.10 -0.77 -12.44
CA GLU A 173 -14.67 -0.99 -12.50
C GLU A 173 -13.97 -0.04 -13.48
N GLN A 174 -14.53 0.13 -14.68
CA GLN A 174 -13.93 0.96 -15.73
C GLN A 174 -13.89 2.43 -15.32
N ALA A 175 -14.94 2.94 -14.65
CA ALA A 175 -14.97 4.30 -14.14
C ALA A 175 -13.90 4.53 -13.07
N PHE A 176 -13.71 3.57 -12.15
CA PHE A 176 -12.66 3.65 -11.14
C PHE A 176 -11.26 3.66 -11.77
N LEU A 177 -11.03 2.77 -12.75
CA LEU A 177 -9.76 2.69 -13.47
C LEU A 177 -9.51 3.94 -14.33
N ALA A 178 -10.54 4.54 -14.90
CA ALA A 178 -10.42 5.76 -15.69
C ALA A 178 -9.91 6.95 -14.85
N ILE A 179 -10.38 7.11 -13.60
CA ILE A 179 -9.87 8.13 -12.67
C ILE A 179 -8.36 7.92 -12.45
N MET A 180 -7.93 6.69 -12.18
CA MET A 180 -6.51 6.37 -12.01
C MET A 180 -5.68 6.70 -13.26
N GLN A 181 -6.18 6.30 -14.43
CA GLN A 181 -5.50 6.48 -15.72
C GLN A 181 -5.35 7.95 -16.11
N GLN A 182 -6.30 8.81 -15.73
CA GLN A 182 -6.24 10.25 -15.98
C GLN A 182 -4.98 10.91 -15.40
N TYR A 183 -4.44 10.36 -14.31
CA TYR A 183 -3.22 10.86 -13.67
C TYR A 183 -1.94 10.15 -14.14
N GLY A 184 -2.03 9.21 -15.10
CA GLY A 184 -0.91 8.34 -15.47
C GLY A 184 -0.38 7.51 -14.28
N ALA A 185 -1.22 7.30 -13.26
CA ALA A 185 -0.80 6.72 -12.00
C ALA A 185 -0.75 5.19 -12.05
N SER A 186 0.26 4.61 -11.40
CA SER A 186 0.24 3.17 -11.11
C SER A 186 -0.81 2.84 -10.04
N PRO A 187 -1.30 1.59 -9.96
CA PRO A 187 -2.21 1.14 -8.90
C PRO A 187 -1.75 1.49 -7.48
N GLU A 188 -0.44 1.38 -7.26
CA GLU A 188 0.14 1.67 -5.95
C GLU A 188 0.09 3.17 -5.62
N MET A 189 0.43 4.02 -6.58
CA MET A 189 0.37 5.48 -6.39
C MET A 189 -1.07 5.91 -6.11
N PHE A 190 -2.02 5.42 -6.90
CA PHE A 190 -3.42 5.81 -6.80
C PHE A 190 -4.05 5.38 -5.48
N LEU A 191 -3.99 4.08 -5.14
CA LEU A 191 -4.59 3.60 -3.89
C LEU A 191 -3.88 4.16 -2.66
N TYR A 192 -2.55 4.35 -2.71
CA TYR A 192 -1.84 4.99 -1.60
C TYR A 192 -2.20 6.47 -1.46
N ARG A 193 -2.40 7.20 -2.57
CA ARG A 193 -2.91 8.58 -2.52
C ARG A 193 -4.28 8.68 -1.88
N LEU A 194 -5.17 7.72 -2.15
CA LEU A 194 -6.47 7.64 -1.48
C LEU A 194 -6.32 7.54 0.06
N THR A 195 -5.29 6.85 0.56
CA THR A 195 -5.04 6.81 2.02
C THR A 195 -4.63 8.15 2.62
N ASN A 196 -4.17 9.12 1.82
CA ASN A 196 -3.88 10.47 2.30
C ASN A 196 -5.16 11.32 2.37
N ILE A 197 -6.05 11.18 1.39
CA ILE A 197 -7.20 12.09 1.26
C ILE A 197 -8.49 11.55 1.91
N ALA A 198 -8.64 10.22 1.98
CA ALA A 198 -9.88 9.60 2.43
C ALA A 198 -10.28 9.96 3.88
N PRO A 199 -9.34 10.03 4.84
CA PRO A 199 -9.68 10.41 6.21
C PRO A 199 -10.30 11.81 6.31
N ARG A 200 -9.61 12.83 5.78
CA ARG A 200 -10.00 14.23 5.97
C ARG A 200 -11.02 14.75 4.96
N PHE A 201 -11.01 14.26 3.72
CA PHE A 201 -11.79 14.86 2.62
C PHE A 201 -12.94 13.98 2.12
N LEU A 202 -12.93 12.68 2.45
CA LEU A 202 -14.00 11.74 2.07
C LEU A 202 -14.77 11.19 3.29
N GLY A 203 -14.40 11.59 4.52
CA GLY A 203 -15.08 11.15 5.75
C GLY A 203 -14.89 9.67 6.06
N MET A 204 -13.74 9.10 5.65
CA MET A 204 -13.39 7.69 5.78
C MET A 204 -12.05 7.52 6.52
N PRO A 205 -11.98 7.84 7.82
CA PRO A 205 -10.72 7.79 8.59
C PRO A 205 -10.28 6.36 8.94
N ASN A 206 -11.23 5.42 9.02
CA ASN A 206 -10.97 4.03 9.36
C ASN A 206 -10.71 3.23 8.08
N LEU A 207 -9.44 3.04 7.75
CA LEU A 207 -9.03 2.33 6.55
C LEU A 207 -7.75 1.51 6.77
N PHE A 208 -7.51 0.58 5.86
CA PHE A 208 -6.21 -0.07 5.73
C PHE A 208 -5.73 -0.05 4.28
N PHE A 209 -4.43 -0.20 4.10
CA PHE A 209 -3.77 -0.42 2.83
C PHE A 209 -2.86 -1.64 2.93
N LEU A 210 -2.95 -2.54 1.95
CA LEU A 210 -2.12 -3.75 1.88
C LEU A 210 -1.48 -3.86 0.50
N ARG A 211 -0.21 -4.24 0.47
CA ARG A 211 0.50 -4.61 -0.75
C ARG A 211 1.07 -6.01 -0.60
N PHE A 212 0.64 -6.91 -1.48
CA PHE A 212 1.14 -8.27 -1.54
C PHE A 212 2.02 -8.46 -2.76
N HIS A 213 3.12 -9.19 -2.58
CA HIS A 213 3.90 -9.77 -3.66
C HIS A 213 3.66 -11.27 -3.71
N HIS A 214 3.56 -11.80 -4.91
CA HIS A 214 3.37 -13.22 -5.16
C HIS A 214 4.25 -13.66 -6.32
N GLN A 215 5.13 -14.62 -6.07
CA GLN A 215 5.90 -15.26 -7.12
C GLN A 215 5.03 -16.35 -7.76
N ARG A 216 4.85 -16.27 -9.07
CA ARG A 216 4.06 -17.25 -9.83
C ARG A 216 4.56 -18.67 -9.60
N GLY A 217 3.64 -19.62 -9.48
CA GLY A 217 3.91 -21.03 -9.19
C GLY A 217 4.20 -21.36 -7.72
N THR A 218 4.11 -20.39 -6.80
CA THR A 218 4.31 -20.62 -5.36
C THR A 218 3.00 -20.48 -4.61
N SER A 219 2.86 -21.07 -3.43
CA SER A 219 1.68 -20.86 -2.56
C SER A 219 1.85 -19.68 -1.60
N ARG A 220 2.98 -18.98 -1.67
CA ARG A 220 3.36 -17.93 -0.70
C ARG A 220 2.96 -16.55 -1.20
N PHE A 221 2.45 -15.76 -0.27
CA PHE A 221 2.05 -14.37 -0.50
C PHE A 221 2.72 -13.52 0.56
N LEU A 222 3.48 -12.53 0.13
CA LEU A 222 4.32 -11.71 0.99
C LEU A 222 3.68 -10.34 1.13
N LEU A 223 3.14 -10.04 2.32
CA LEU A 223 2.76 -8.67 2.68
C LEU A 223 4.04 -7.86 2.82
N ASN A 224 4.25 -6.88 1.95
CA ASN A 224 5.49 -6.10 1.93
C ASN A 224 5.28 -4.61 2.19
N LYS A 225 4.02 -4.18 2.32
CA LYS A 225 3.65 -2.86 2.83
C LYS A 225 2.24 -2.94 3.41
N GLU A 226 2.08 -2.38 4.58
CA GLU A 226 0.80 -2.22 5.25
C GLU A 226 0.72 -0.84 5.89
N LEU A 227 -0.49 -0.32 6.01
CA LEU A 227 -0.84 0.87 6.76
C LEU A 227 -2.26 0.67 7.29
N HIS A 228 -2.49 1.00 8.54
CA HIS A 228 -3.82 1.01 9.16
C HIS A 228 -4.03 2.42 9.71
N LEU A 229 -5.23 2.99 9.57
CA LEU A 229 -5.56 4.30 10.13
C LEU A 229 -6.75 4.17 11.08
N ALA A 230 -6.71 4.97 12.15
CA ALA A 230 -7.72 5.06 13.20
C ALA A 230 -7.93 3.79 14.06
N GLY A 231 -6.84 3.08 14.38
CA GLY A 231 -6.81 2.06 15.45
C GLY A 231 -6.36 0.66 14.99
N LEU A 232 -6.21 -0.24 15.96
CA LEU A 232 -5.80 -1.64 15.77
C LEU A 232 -6.93 -2.47 15.14
N HIS A 233 -7.26 -2.15 13.89
CA HIS A 233 -8.29 -2.83 13.15
C HIS A 233 -7.74 -4.01 12.37
N ASN A 234 -8.55 -5.07 12.27
CA ASN A 234 -8.28 -6.14 11.32
C ASN A 234 -8.01 -5.56 9.92
N PRO A 235 -7.03 -6.07 9.16
CA PRO A 235 -6.18 -7.21 9.50
C PRO A 235 -4.77 -6.86 10.00
N HIS A 236 -4.51 -7.00 11.30
CA HIS A 236 -3.14 -7.06 11.81
C HIS A 236 -2.69 -8.51 11.92
N SER A 237 -1.81 -8.97 11.03
CA SER A 237 -1.05 -10.17 11.35
C SER A 237 0.02 -9.77 12.36
N SER A 238 0.05 -10.42 13.53
CA SER A 238 1.29 -10.48 14.30
C SER A 238 2.39 -10.98 13.36
N MET A 239 3.58 -10.40 13.45
CA MET A 239 4.74 -10.51 12.54
C MET A 239 5.33 -11.94 12.34
N VAL A 240 4.56 -12.98 12.61
CA VAL A 240 4.85 -14.40 12.40
C VAL A 240 4.60 -14.75 10.92
N LYS A 241 5.21 -15.84 10.44
CA LYS A 241 5.06 -16.42 9.09
C LYS A 241 3.64 -16.99 8.85
N ASP A 242 2.61 -16.25 9.23
CA ASP A 242 1.22 -16.65 9.17
C ASP A 242 0.75 -16.74 7.71
N ASN A 243 -0.13 -17.70 7.45
CA ASN A 243 -0.78 -17.87 6.16
C ASN A 243 -2.02 -16.98 6.09
N TYR A 244 -1.88 -15.80 5.48
CA TYR A 244 -2.96 -14.86 5.25
C TYR A 244 -4.21 -15.52 4.67
N CYS A 245 -5.38 -15.04 5.12
CA CYS A 245 -6.66 -15.58 4.70
C CYS A 245 -6.78 -15.58 3.17
N ARG A 246 -6.97 -16.77 2.59
CA ARG A 246 -7.10 -16.92 1.14
C ARG A 246 -8.34 -16.23 0.60
N ARG A 247 -9.37 -16.06 1.42
CA ARG A 247 -10.64 -15.37 1.09
C ARG A 247 -10.51 -13.85 0.89
N TRP A 248 -9.33 -13.26 1.11
CA TRP A 248 -9.14 -11.84 0.82
C TRP A 248 -9.09 -11.58 -0.67
N VAL A 249 -9.80 -10.53 -1.10
CA VAL A 249 -9.74 -10.04 -2.48
C VAL A 249 -8.31 -9.74 -2.95
N ALA A 250 -7.43 -9.30 -2.04
CA ALA A 250 -6.01 -9.08 -2.32
C ALA A 250 -5.27 -10.34 -2.80
N ILE A 251 -5.65 -11.51 -2.27
CA ILE A 251 -5.05 -12.82 -2.58
C ILE A 251 -5.77 -13.46 -3.76
N HIS A 252 -7.10 -13.46 -3.77
CA HIS A 252 -7.90 -13.97 -4.88
C HIS A 252 -7.59 -13.24 -6.19
N ALA A 253 -7.40 -11.92 -6.17
CA ALA A 253 -7.03 -11.15 -7.37
C ALA A 253 -5.67 -11.60 -7.95
N LEU A 254 -4.70 -11.96 -7.11
CA LEU A 254 -3.40 -12.47 -7.55
C LEU A 254 -3.51 -13.86 -8.17
N GLN A 255 -4.31 -14.75 -7.57
CA GLN A 255 -4.55 -16.10 -8.09
C GLN A 255 -5.28 -16.06 -9.44
N ASP A 256 -6.28 -15.19 -9.57
CA ASP A 256 -7.02 -15.05 -10.83
C ASP A 256 -6.18 -14.36 -11.91
N LEU A 257 -5.31 -13.42 -11.53
CA LEU A 257 -4.33 -12.84 -12.44
C LEU A 257 -3.37 -13.89 -12.99
N GLU A 258 -2.87 -14.79 -12.14
CA GLU A 258 -1.98 -15.87 -12.58
C GLU A 258 -2.67 -16.81 -13.58
N LYS A 259 -3.92 -17.21 -13.29
CA LYS A 259 -4.73 -18.02 -14.23
C LYS A 259 -4.94 -17.30 -15.56
N LEU A 260 -5.27 -16.01 -15.52
CA LEU A 260 -5.45 -15.20 -16.72
C LEU A 260 -4.16 -15.13 -17.53
N GLN A 261 -3.03 -14.81 -16.90
CA GLN A 261 -1.72 -14.75 -17.56
C GLN A 261 -1.31 -16.09 -18.20
N ALA A 262 -1.73 -17.23 -17.64
CA ALA A 262 -1.51 -18.54 -18.24
C ALA A 262 -2.35 -18.75 -19.52
N GLN A 263 -3.52 -18.10 -19.64
CA GLN A 263 -4.40 -18.19 -20.81
C GLN A 263 -4.02 -17.24 -21.94
N VAL A 264 -3.73 -15.97 -21.62
CA VAL A 264 -3.50 -14.92 -22.63
C VAL A 264 -2.04 -14.80 -23.10
N GLY A 265 -1.13 -15.57 -22.50
CA GLY A 265 0.30 -15.58 -22.83
C GLY A 265 1.07 -14.38 -22.27
N ALA A 266 2.40 -14.51 -22.17
CA ALA A 266 3.26 -13.55 -21.47
C ALA A 266 3.36 -12.14 -22.09
N ALA A 267 2.93 -11.97 -23.35
CA ALA A 267 2.97 -10.72 -24.08
C ALA A 267 1.94 -9.70 -23.57
N THR A 268 0.86 -10.16 -22.94
CA THR A 268 -0.14 -9.29 -22.31
C THR A 268 0.12 -9.23 -20.81
N GLN A 269 0.13 -8.01 -20.25
CA GLN A 269 0.19 -7.79 -18.81
C GLN A 269 -1.17 -7.28 -18.35
N PRO A 270 -2.14 -8.18 -18.14
CA PRO A 270 -3.44 -7.77 -17.67
C PRO A 270 -3.33 -7.14 -16.28
N MET A 271 -4.24 -6.22 -16.02
CA MET A 271 -4.50 -5.69 -14.69
C MET A 271 -5.93 -6.08 -14.32
N LEU A 272 -6.11 -6.56 -13.10
CA LEU A 272 -7.42 -6.88 -12.56
C LEU A 272 -7.79 -5.86 -11.47
N CYS A 273 -9.02 -5.37 -11.50
CA CYS A 273 -9.61 -4.65 -10.39
C CYS A 273 -10.75 -5.48 -9.83
N LYS A 274 -10.72 -5.73 -8.52
CA LYS A 274 -11.73 -6.54 -7.83
C LYS A 274 -12.22 -5.84 -6.58
N VAL A 275 -13.49 -6.03 -6.28
CA VAL A 275 -14.13 -5.52 -5.06
C VAL A 275 -14.73 -6.64 -4.23
N GLN A 276 -14.69 -6.45 -2.91
CA GLN A 276 -15.25 -7.39 -1.95
C GLN A 276 -15.64 -6.66 -0.67
N ARG A 277 -16.81 -7.02 -0.13
CA ARG A 277 -17.18 -6.72 1.24
C ARG A 277 -16.66 -7.83 2.15
N SER A 278 -15.68 -7.50 2.99
CA SER A 278 -14.99 -8.45 3.85
C SER A 278 -15.53 -8.33 5.27
N GLN A 279 -16.27 -9.34 5.72
CA GLN A 279 -16.83 -9.44 7.07
C GLN A 279 -15.88 -10.29 7.92
N TYR A 280 -15.38 -9.76 9.03
CA TYR A 280 -14.42 -10.52 9.85
C TYR A 280 -15.13 -11.48 10.80
N PHE A 281 -14.59 -12.69 10.98
CA PHE A 281 -15.13 -13.65 11.97
C PHE A 281 -15.00 -13.15 13.41
N ASP A 282 -13.87 -12.52 13.71
CA ASP A 282 -13.47 -12.19 15.08
C ASP A 282 -13.91 -10.79 15.51
N SER A 283 -14.66 -10.06 14.68
CA SER A 283 -15.19 -8.74 15.01
C SER A 283 -16.46 -8.40 14.21
N GLN A 284 -17.18 -7.36 14.61
CA GLN A 284 -18.30 -6.83 13.84
C GLN A 284 -17.86 -5.99 12.62
N ASN A 285 -16.56 -5.95 12.32
CA ASN A 285 -16.05 -5.07 11.27
C ASN A 285 -16.34 -5.66 9.90
N GLU A 286 -16.89 -4.82 9.03
CA GLU A 286 -17.04 -5.07 7.61
C GLU A 286 -16.26 -4.00 6.84
N TYR A 287 -15.43 -4.43 5.88
CA TYR A 287 -14.64 -3.53 5.05
C TYR A 287 -15.06 -3.63 3.59
N PHE A 288 -15.21 -2.48 2.93
CA PHE A 288 -15.29 -2.40 1.49
C PHE A 288 -13.86 -2.37 0.93
N CYS A 289 -13.45 -3.48 0.31
CA CYS A 289 -12.09 -3.65 -0.19
C CYS A 289 -12.07 -3.51 -1.70
N ILE A 290 -11.18 -2.64 -2.20
CA ILE A 290 -10.85 -2.52 -3.63
C ILE A 290 -9.42 -2.99 -3.81
N SER A 291 -9.19 -3.96 -4.70
CA SER A 291 -7.88 -4.53 -4.98
C SER A 291 -7.53 -4.42 -6.46
N LEU A 292 -6.34 -3.90 -6.73
CA LEU A 292 -5.74 -3.83 -8.06
C LEU A 292 -4.56 -4.80 -8.13
N ALA A 293 -4.62 -5.78 -9.02
CA ALA A 293 -3.57 -6.78 -9.22
C ALA A 293 -2.95 -6.67 -10.63
N GLY A 294 -1.63 -6.78 -10.72
CA GLY A 294 -0.90 -6.77 -11.99
C GLY A 294 0.53 -7.29 -11.86
N GLY A 295 1.20 -7.52 -12.98
CA GLY A 295 2.62 -7.85 -13.01
C GLY A 295 3.50 -6.73 -12.44
N ILE A 296 4.65 -7.09 -11.87
CA ILE A 296 5.63 -6.11 -11.38
C ILE A 296 6.75 -5.95 -12.41
N TYR A 297 7.02 -4.70 -12.78
CA TYR A 297 8.28 -4.32 -13.41
C TYR A 297 9.24 -3.74 -12.36
N PRO A 298 10.53 -4.10 -12.37
CA PRO A 298 11.26 -4.89 -13.39
C PRO A 298 11.31 -6.42 -13.14
N THR A 299 10.45 -6.99 -12.29
CA THR A 299 10.49 -8.41 -11.86
C THR A 299 9.34 -9.24 -12.46
N PRO A 300 9.44 -9.71 -13.72
CA PRO A 300 8.28 -10.21 -14.49
C PRO A 300 7.68 -11.54 -13.99
N ARG A 301 8.37 -12.27 -13.09
CA ARG A 301 7.82 -13.48 -12.46
C ARG A 301 7.02 -13.21 -11.17
N THR A 302 6.94 -11.95 -10.76
CA THR A 302 6.25 -11.56 -9.54
C THR A 302 5.04 -10.70 -9.89
N ASN A 303 3.89 -11.10 -9.37
CA ASN A 303 2.67 -10.32 -9.39
C ASN A 303 2.54 -9.53 -8.09
N ARG A 304 1.87 -8.39 -8.15
CA ARG A 304 1.51 -7.57 -7.00
C ARG A 304 0.02 -7.32 -6.97
N SER A 305 -0.57 -7.39 -5.78
CA SER A 305 -1.83 -6.70 -5.52
C SER A 305 -1.62 -5.53 -4.57
N VAL A 306 -2.39 -4.48 -4.79
CA VAL A 306 -2.51 -3.33 -3.91
C VAL A 306 -3.97 -3.20 -3.54
N THR A 307 -4.27 -3.09 -2.25
CA THR A 307 -5.64 -3.09 -1.75
C THR A 307 -5.84 -1.95 -0.78
N ILE A 308 -6.96 -1.25 -0.91
CA ILE A 308 -7.48 -0.35 0.13
C ILE A 308 -8.76 -0.97 0.70
N GLY A 309 -8.87 -0.99 2.01
CA GLY A 309 -10.07 -1.41 2.73
C GLY A 309 -10.64 -0.24 3.51
N LEU A 310 -11.91 0.08 3.29
CA LEU A 310 -12.62 1.18 3.96
C LEU A 310 -13.66 0.59 4.91
N LEU A 311 -13.64 0.97 6.19
CA LEU A 311 -14.59 0.44 7.17
C LEU A 311 -16.02 0.87 6.79
N MET A 312 -16.94 -0.08 6.71
CA MET A 312 -18.33 0.13 6.33
C MET A 312 -19.21 0.58 7.51
N ASN A 313 -18.85 1.74 8.08
CA ASN A 313 -19.68 2.43 9.07
C ASN A 313 -20.78 3.26 8.40
N ASP A 314 -21.60 3.94 9.19
CA ASP A 314 -22.70 4.78 8.70
C ASP A 314 -22.22 5.91 7.78
N SER A 315 -21.05 6.49 8.04
CA SER A 315 -20.45 7.52 7.17
C SER A 315 -20.18 6.96 5.77
N PHE A 316 -19.53 5.80 5.70
CA PHE A 316 -19.26 5.11 4.44
C PHE A 316 -20.55 4.80 3.67
N ARG A 317 -21.55 4.21 4.35
CA ARG A 317 -22.82 3.80 3.72
C ARG A 317 -23.64 4.98 3.21
N LYS A 318 -23.55 6.14 3.86
CA LYS A 318 -24.19 7.39 3.38
C LYS A 318 -23.50 7.93 2.12
N SER A 319 -22.18 7.85 2.07
CA SER A 319 -21.34 8.43 1.02
C SER A 319 -21.28 7.59 -0.27
N VAL A 320 -21.17 6.26 -0.15
CA VAL A 320 -20.89 5.36 -1.29
C VAL A 320 -22.15 4.64 -1.76
N LYS A 321 -22.86 5.14 -2.77
CA LYS A 321 -24.21 4.65 -3.15
C LYS A 321 -24.25 3.22 -3.68
N PHE A 322 -23.17 2.71 -4.26
CA PHE A 322 -23.09 1.33 -4.77
C PHE A 322 -22.65 0.30 -3.71
N TRP A 323 -22.54 0.66 -2.43
CA TRP A 323 -21.95 -0.24 -1.43
C TRP A 323 -22.69 -1.58 -1.31
N ASP A 324 -24.00 -1.60 -1.56
CA ASP A 324 -24.89 -2.76 -1.49
C ASP A 324 -25.21 -3.39 -2.85
N ASP A 325 -24.50 -3.00 -3.91
CA ASP A 325 -24.68 -3.56 -5.24
C ASP A 325 -24.53 -5.11 -5.18
N PRO A 326 -25.56 -5.88 -5.62
CA PRO A 326 -25.52 -7.35 -5.61
C PRO A 326 -24.35 -7.97 -6.40
N ALA A 327 -23.74 -7.22 -7.32
CA ALA A 327 -22.54 -7.67 -8.03
C ALA A 327 -21.29 -7.74 -7.13
N ILE A 328 -21.31 -7.09 -5.96
CA ILE A 328 -20.19 -7.04 -5.03
C ILE A 328 -20.24 -8.23 -4.09
N SER A 329 -19.25 -9.11 -4.19
CA SER A 329 -19.17 -10.29 -3.34
C SER A 329 -19.02 -9.93 -1.87
N VAL A 330 -19.83 -10.56 -1.02
CA VAL A 330 -19.69 -10.50 0.44
C VAL A 330 -19.04 -11.80 0.89
N LYS A 331 -17.93 -11.71 1.65
CA LYS A 331 -17.23 -12.88 2.18
C LYS A 331 -16.93 -12.74 3.65
N GLN A 332 -17.15 -13.81 4.41
CA GLN A 332 -16.58 -13.94 5.74
C GLN A 332 -15.12 -14.36 5.68
N VAL A 333 -14.26 -13.58 6.32
CA VAL A 333 -12.80 -13.68 6.25
C VAL A 333 -12.17 -13.69 7.63
N GLY A 334 -11.00 -14.33 7.74
CA GLY A 334 -10.13 -14.21 8.90
C GLY A 334 -8.95 -13.28 8.63
N VAL A 335 -8.05 -13.14 9.60
CA VAL A 335 -6.76 -12.48 9.39
C VAL A 335 -5.75 -13.45 8.75
N ALA A 336 -5.55 -14.58 9.39
CA ALA A 336 -4.70 -15.67 8.91
C ALA A 336 -5.27 -17.02 9.34
N CYS A 337 -4.89 -18.10 8.64
CA CYS A 337 -5.40 -19.43 8.90
C CYS A 337 -5.12 -19.85 10.35
N GLU A 338 -3.93 -19.59 10.85
CA GLU A 338 -3.44 -19.94 12.20
C GLU A 338 -4.28 -19.34 13.33
N ARG A 339 -5.04 -18.28 13.06
CA ARG A 339 -5.84 -17.53 14.02
C ARG A 339 -7.34 -17.59 13.77
N CYS A 340 -7.75 -18.08 12.61
CA CYS A 340 -9.12 -17.93 12.11
C CYS A 340 -10.06 -18.97 12.74
N ALA A 341 -11.18 -18.50 13.29
CA ALA A 341 -12.25 -19.32 13.87
C ALA A 341 -13.16 -20.02 12.84
N ALA A 342 -12.94 -19.82 11.53
CA ALA A 342 -13.77 -20.44 10.51
C ALA A 342 -13.69 -21.97 10.55
N GLU A 343 -14.83 -22.60 10.82
CA GLU A 343 -15.02 -24.06 10.74
C GLU A 343 -15.11 -24.52 9.28
N ASN A 344 -14.55 -25.70 8.97
CA ASN A 344 -14.64 -26.35 7.65
C ASN A 344 -14.26 -25.46 6.45
N CYS A 345 -13.33 -24.50 6.66
CA CYS A 345 -12.89 -23.57 5.63
C CYS A 345 -12.12 -24.30 4.53
N GLN A 346 -12.73 -24.46 3.35
CA GLN A 346 -12.14 -25.12 2.18
C GLN A 346 -10.90 -24.40 1.61
N GLU A 347 -10.68 -23.14 1.99
CA GLU A 347 -9.52 -22.35 1.56
C GLU A 347 -8.41 -22.29 2.63
N ARG A 348 -8.57 -23.01 3.75
CA ARG A 348 -7.61 -23.07 4.84
C ARG A 348 -6.35 -23.80 4.35
N VAL A 349 -5.20 -23.18 4.55
CA VAL A 349 -3.89 -23.74 4.17
C VAL A 349 -2.98 -24.06 5.36
N ALA A 350 -3.43 -23.73 6.58
CA ALA A 350 -2.73 -24.04 7.83
C ALA A 350 -3.73 -24.25 8.98
N GLU A 351 -3.34 -25.09 9.93
CA GLU A 351 -4.11 -25.36 11.14
C GLU A 351 -4.25 -24.10 12.02
N PRO A 352 -5.38 -23.90 12.72
CA PRO A 352 -5.63 -22.74 13.57
C PRO A 352 -4.88 -22.81 14.90
N VAL A 353 -3.57 -23.09 14.88
CA VAL A 353 -2.76 -23.38 16.07
C VAL A 353 -2.82 -22.26 17.12
N VAL A 354 -2.78 -21.00 16.71
CA VAL A 354 -2.82 -19.85 17.64
C VAL A 354 -4.21 -19.69 18.26
N LEU A 355 -5.27 -19.96 17.50
CA LEU A 355 -6.63 -19.97 18.03
C LEU A 355 -6.78 -21.07 19.09
N LEU A 356 -6.28 -22.27 18.81
CA LEU A 356 -6.35 -23.42 19.72
C LEU A 356 -5.58 -23.15 21.02
N GLU A 357 -4.39 -22.55 20.94
CA GLU A 357 -3.60 -22.15 22.11
C GLU A 357 -4.32 -21.09 22.95
N LYS A 358 -4.95 -20.11 22.30
CA LYS A 358 -5.75 -19.08 22.98
C LYS A 358 -6.95 -19.70 23.70
N GLN A 359 -7.68 -20.61 23.05
CA GLN A 359 -8.80 -21.32 23.63
C GLN A 359 -8.37 -22.18 24.83
N LYS A 360 -7.25 -22.91 24.71
CA LYS A 360 -6.69 -23.70 25.81
C LYS A 360 -6.31 -22.84 27.01
N SER A 361 -5.67 -21.69 26.77
CA SER A 361 -5.31 -20.75 27.84
C SER A 361 -6.54 -20.18 28.54
N GLN A 362 -7.58 -19.83 27.77
CA GLN A 362 -8.84 -19.36 28.32
C GLN A 362 -9.52 -20.44 29.18
N GLN A 363 -9.61 -21.68 28.68
CA GLN A 363 -10.17 -22.80 29.44
C GLN A 363 -9.42 -23.03 30.76
N MET A 364 -8.10 -22.89 30.77
CA MET A 364 -7.28 -23.00 31.98
C MET A 364 -7.57 -21.86 32.96
N GLN A 365 -7.69 -20.61 32.48
CA GLN A 365 -8.05 -19.46 33.31
C GLN A 365 -9.47 -19.59 33.89
N ASP A 366 -10.43 -20.06 33.10
CA ASP A 366 -11.79 -20.29 33.55
C ASP A 366 -11.85 -21.39 34.62
N ALA A 367 -11.08 -22.48 34.44
CA ALA A 367 -10.97 -23.55 35.43
C ALA A 367 -10.32 -23.07 36.74
N LEU A 368 -9.23 -22.31 36.67
CA LEU A 368 -8.58 -21.72 37.84
C LEU A 368 -9.52 -20.77 38.59
N SER A 369 -10.24 -19.91 37.85
CA SER A 369 -11.20 -18.96 38.44
C SER A 369 -12.34 -19.67 39.17
N ARG A 370 -12.82 -20.79 38.64
CA ARG A 370 -13.85 -21.61 39.32
C ARG A 370 -13.31 -22.22 40.61
N LEU A 371 -12.07 -22.74 40.60
CA LEU A 371 -11.47 -23.31 41.81
C LEU A 371 -11.27 -22.26 42.91
N THR A 372 -10.74 -21.07 42.57
CA THR A 372 -10.49 -20.01 43.54
C THR A 372 -11.76 -19.32 44.05
N GLN A 373 -12.85 -19.33 43.29
CA GLN A 373 -14.17 -18.88 43.77
C GLN A 373 -14.85 -19.87 44.71
N THR A 374 -14.51 -21.16 44.63
CA THR A 374 -15.10 -22.20 45.50
C THR A 374 -14.41 -22.28 46.86
N GLU A 375 -13.21 -21.69 47.00
CA GLU A 375 -12.38 -21.71 48.21
C GLU A 375 -12.38 -20.40 49.02
N GLN A 376 -13.34 -19.48 48.82
CA GLN A 376 -13.60 -18.41 49.79
C GLN A 376 -14.63 -18.89 50.83
N PRO A 377 -14.23 -19.27 52.06
CA PRO A 377 -15.18 -19.45 53.14
C PRO A 377 -15.68 -18.07 53.56
N GLY A 378 -16.99 -17.95 53.76
CA GLY A 378 -17.61 -16.79 54.40
C GLY A 378 -17.17 -16.61 55.85
#